data_AF-A0A644U6G5-F1
#
_entry.id   AF-A0A644U6G5-F1
#
_cell.length_a   1.000
_cell.length_b   1.000
_cell.length_c   1.000
_cell.angle_alpha   90.00
_cell.angle_beta   90.00
_cell.angle_gamma   90.00
#
_symmetry.space_group_name_H-M   'P 1'
#
loop_
_entity.id
_entity.type
_entity.pdbx_description
1 polymer ?
#
loop_
_entity_poly.entity_id
_entity_poly.type
_entity_poly.pdbx_seq_one_letter_code
_entity_poly.pdbx_strand_id
1 'polypeptide(L)'
;MSTYRVIRCPGCHQFTYTDYYGKWKLCPVCGEVISVRNVPVYLEVDDFSEAEVLIKEVERYLSHTGRLDLTKEEVDLIREKYMEWLNGPAA
;
A
#
# COMPACT_ATOMS: atom_id res chain seq x y z
N MET A 1 18.11 -3.39 2.81
CA MET A 1 16.69 -3.82 2.85
C MET A 1 15.97 -3.03 1.78
N SER A 2 15.17 -3.69 0.96
CA SER A 2 14.47 -3.05 -0.16
C SER A 2 13.05 -2.73 0.28
N THR A 3 12.80 -1.48 0.64
CA THR A 3 11.46 -1.05 1.08
C THR A 3 10.52 -0.95 -0.12
N TYR A 4 9.28 -1.41 0.05
CA TYR A 4 8.20 -1.31 -0.91
C TYR A 4 7.13 -0.36 -0.40
N ARG A 5 6.58 0.45 -1.29
CA ARG A 5 5.51 1.42 -1.00
C ARG A 5 4.22 0.92 -1.56
N VAL A 6 3.22 0.72 -0.70
CA VAL A 6 1.84 0.47 -1.12
C VAL A 6 1.21 1.80 -1.51
N ILE A 7 0.76 1.86 -2.76
CA ILE A 7 0.18 3.04 -3.40
C ILE A 7 -1.11 2.66 -4.11
N ARG A 8 -1.85 3.67 -4.54
CA ARG A 8 -3.09 3.50 -5.28
C ARG A 8 -2.99 4.16 -6.65
N CYS A 9 -3.48 3.46 -7.69
CA CYS A 9 -3.54 4.01 -9.03
C CYS A 9 -4.55 5.17 -9.09
N PRO A 10 -4.19 6.36 -9.62
CA PRO A 10 -5.12 7.48 -9.72
C PRO A 10 -6.17 7.28 -10.83
N GLY A 11 -5.92 6.39 -11.80
CA GLY A 11 -6.84 6.10 -12.90
C GLY A 11 -7.91 5.07 -12.54
N CYS A 12 -7.51 3.86 -12.16
CA CYS A 12 -8.45 2.77 -11.86
C CYS A 12 -8.66 2.49 -10.37
N HIS A 13 -7.97 3.22 -9.49
CA HIS A 13 -8.13 3.09 -8.04
C HIS A 13 -7.79 1.69 -7.48
N GLN A 14 -7.12 0.84 -8.24
CA GLN A 14 -6.53 -0.39 -7.70
C GLN A 14 -5.28 -0.08 -6.86
N PHE A 15 -5.11 -0.86 -5.81
CA PHE A 15 -3.90 -0.84 -5.00
C PHE A 15 -2.77 -1.58 -5.74
N THR A 16 -1.55 -1.12 -5.51
CA THR A 16 -0.34 -1.75 -6.05
C THR A 16 0.85 -1.36 -5.19
N TYR A 17 2.03 -1.88 -5.49
CA TYR A 17 3.25 -1.53 -4.79
C TYR A 17 4.39 -1.16 -5.74
N THR A 18 5.32 -0.35 -5.28
CA THR A 18 6.56 -0.01 -6.00
C THR A 18 7.74 -0.17 -5.07
N ASP A 19 8.92 -0.47 -5.59
CA ASP A 19 10.14 -0.29 -4.81
C ASP A 19 10.34 1.19 -4.43
N TYR A 20 11.11 1.43 -3.38
CA TYR A 20 11.38 2.77 -2.82
C TYR A 20 11.99 3.76 -3.83
N TYR A 21 12.79 3.27 -4.77
CA TYR A 21 13.53 4.10 -5.72
C TYR A 21 12.70 4.46 -6.96
N GLY A 22 11.63 3.71 -7.22
CA GLY A 22 10.68 3.93 -8.29
C GLY A 22 10.03 5.30 -8.20
N LYS A 23 10.37 6.18 -9.16
CA LYS A 23 9.68 7.49 -9.31
C LYS A 23 8.37 7.35 -10.07
N TRP A 24 8.27 6.32 -10.90
CA TRP A 24 7.17 6.05 -11.81
C TRP A 24 6.82 4.57 -11.78
N LYS A 25 5.53 4.26 -11.91
CA LYS A 25 5.05 2.88 -12.04
C LYS A 25 3.94 2.82 -13.08
N LEU A 26 4.02 1.87 -14.00
CA LEU A 26 2.90 1.56 -14.88
C LEU A 26 1.86 0.73 -14.12
N CYS A 27 0.61 1.16 -14.11
CA CYS A 27 -0.49 0.41 -13.52
C CYS A 27 -0.74 -0.86 -14.35
N PRO A 28 -0.63 -2.06 -13.77
CA PRO A 28 -0.82 -3.32 -14.51
C PRO A 28 -2.28 -3.55 -14.92
N VAL A 29 -3.23 -2.78 -14.39
CA VAL A 29 -4.67 -2.95 -14.62
C VAL A 29 -5.16 -2.06 -15.76
N CYS A 30 -4.84 -0.77 -15.72
CA CYS A 30 -5.39 0.21 -16.68
C CYS A 30 -4.34 0.90 -17.56
N GLY A 31 -3.04 0.64 -17.34
CA GLY A 31 -1.97 1.26 -18.11
C GLY A 31 -1.64 2.70 -17.71
N GLU A 32 -2.25 3.25 -16.66
CA GLU A 32 -1.93 4.58 -16.14
C GLU A 32 -0.46 4.67 -15.68
N VAL A 33 0.22 5.78 -15.98
CA VAL A 33 1.59 6.03 -15.52
C VAL A 33 1.55 6.78 -14.19
N ILE A 34 1.72 6.04 -13.11
CA ILE A 34 1.64 6.55 -11.74
C ILE A 34 2.92 7.29 -11.39
N SER A 35 2.82 8.59 -11.12
CA SER A 35 3.89 9.34 -10.46
C SER A 35 3.84 9.05 -8.95
N VAL A 36 4.81 8.28 -8.46
CA VAL A 36 4.84 7.81 -7.06
C VAL A 36 4.88 8.98 -6.07
N ARG A 37 5.47 10.11 -6.47
CA ARG A 37 5.53 11.34 -5.66
C ARG A 37 4.20 12.07 -5.51
N ASN A 38 3.25 11.80 -6.40
CA ASN A 38 1.97 12.52 -6.48
C ASN A 38 0.78 11.67 -6.02
N VAL A 39 1.02 10.47 -5.51
CA VAL A 39 -0.02 9.60 -4.96
C VAL A 39 0.23 9.33 -3.48
N PRO A 40 -0.83 9.09 -2.69
CA PRO A 40 -0.68 8.69 -1.31
C PRO A 40 0.11 7.38 -1.20
N VAL A 41 1.10 7.36 -0.32
CA VAL A 41 1.74 6.14 0.15
C VAL A 41 0.98 5.68 1.39
N TYR A 42 0.35 4.52 1.33
CA TYR A 42 -0.46 3.99 2.43
C TYR A 42 0.45 3.38 3.49
N LEU A 43 1.37 2.52 3.07
CA LEU A 43 2.33 1.86 3.95
C LEU A 43 3.67 1.65 3.24
N GLU A 44 4.76 1.71 4.00
CA GLU A 44 6.08 1.24 3.58
C GLU A 44 6.35 -0.10 4.29
N VAL A 45 6.72 -1.13 3.53
CA VAL A 45 6.99 -2.49 4.03
C VAL A 45 8.33 -3.00 3.55
N ASP A 46 8.93 -3.96 4.25
CA ASP A 46 10.30 -4.41 3.96
C ASP A 46 10.40 -5.47 2.84
N ASP A 47 9.29 -6.14 2.52
CA ASP A 47 9.26 -7.18 1.48
C ASP A 47 8.04 -7.05 0.55
N PHE A 48 8.19 -7.47 -0.71
CA PHE A 48 7.12 -7.39 -1.70
C PHE A 48 5.97 -8.33 -1.36
N SER A 49 6.24 -9.48 -0.72
CA SER A 49 5.20 -10.43 -0.32
C SER A 49 4.31 -9.85 0.78
N GLU A 50 4.87 -9.05 1.70
CA GLU A 50 4.11 -8.29 2.69
C GLU A 50 3.20 -7.26 2.01
N ALA A 51 3.72 -6.55 1.00
CA ALA A 51 2.92 -5.60 0.23
C ALA A 51 1.71 -6.27 -0.45
N GLU A 52 1.91 -7.45 -1.04
CA GLU A 52 0.83 -8.22 -1.67
C GLU A 52 -0.24 -8.69 -0.68
N VAL A 53 0.18 -9.15 0.51
CA VAL A 53 -0.76 -9.54 1.58
C VAL A 53 -1.56 -8.33 2.04
N LEU A 54 -0.89 -7.20 2.30
CA LEU A 54 -1.55 -5.97 2.74
C LEU A 54 -2.60 -5.51 1.72
N ILE A 55 -2.25 -5.49 0.43
CA ILE A 55 -3.17 -5.09 -0.65
C ILE A 55 -4.42 -5.97 -0.63
N LYS A 56 -4.26 -7.29 -0.54
CA LYS A 56 -5.41 -8.22 -0.50
C LYS A 56 -6.31 -8.00 0.71
N GLU A 57 -5.74 -7.73 1.88
CA GLU A 57 -6.52 -7.47 3.09
C GLU A 57 -7.26 -6.13 3.02
N VAL A 58 -6.61 -5.07 2.50
CA VAL A 58 -7.25 -3.76 2.30
C VAL A 58 -8.39 -3.87 1.28
N GLU A 59 -8.17 -4.55 0.16
CA GLU A 59 -9.21 -4.76 -0.86
C GLU A 59 -10.38 -5.58 -0.30
N ARG A 60 -10.09 -6.62 0.49
CA ARG A 60 -11.13 -7.41 1.17
C ARG A 60 -11.94 -6.55 2.14
N TYR A 61 -11.28 -5.73 2.96
CA TYR A 61 -11.94 -4.83 3.90
C TYR A 61 -12.84 -3.80 3.20
N LEU A 62 -12.33 -3.15 2.16
CA LEU A 62 -13.09 -2.16 1.38
C LEU A 62 -14.29 -2.79 0.68
N SER A 63 -14.12 -3.99 0.13
CA SER A 63 -15.21 -4.78 -0.47
C SER A 63 -16.30 -5.12 0.55
N HIS A 64 -15.93 -5.60 1.74
CA HIS A 64 -16.90 -5.95 2.79
C HIS A 64 -17.66 -4.73 3.33
N THR A 65 -17.00 -3.57 3.41
CA THR A 65 -17.62 -2.34 3.94
C THR A 65 -18.33 -1.52 2.85
N GLY A 66 -18.21 -1.91 1.58
CA GLY A 66 -18.72 -1.15 0.44
C GLY A 66 -18.02 0.21 0.26
N ARG A 67 -16.84 0.39 0.84
CA ARG A 67 -16.10 1.65 0.82
C ARG A 67 -15.14 1.69 -0.35
N LEU A 68 -14.92 2.90 -0.85
CA LEU A 68 -14.01 3.12 -1.97
C LEU A 68 -12.57 3.37 -1.51
N ASP A 69 -12.32 3.83 -0.28
CA ASP A 69 -10.97 4.09 0.21
C ASP A 69 -10.89 4.03 1.74
N LEU A 70 -9.67 3.94 2.25
CA LEU A 70 -9.33 4.09 3.66
C LEU A 70 -9.37 5.57 4.05
N THR A 71 -9.81 5.86 5.27
CA THR A 71 -9.63 7.21 5.83
C THR A 71 -8.19 7.40 6.28
N LYS A 72 -7.81 8.66 6.54
CA LYS A 72 -6.48 8.96 7.07
C LYS A 72 -6.23 8.24 8.39
N GLU A 73 -7.22 8.21 9.28
CA GLU A 73 -7.13 7.57 10.59
C GLU A 73 -6.89 6.06 10.47
N GLU A 74 -7.50 5.41 9.48
CA GLU A 74 -7.30 3.99 9.22
C GLU A 74 -5.91 3.71 8.66
N VAL A 75 -5.41 4.55 7.77
CA VAL A 75 -4.04 4.44 7.26
C VAL A 75 -3.03 4.62 8.40
N ASP A 76 -3.24 5.61 9.28
CA ASP A 76 -2.37 5.87 10.42
C ASP A 76 -2.41 4.70 11.43
N LEU A 77 -3.59 4.12 11.68
CA LEU A 77 -3.74 2.91 12.52
C LEU A 77 -3.01 1.70 11.93
N ILE A 78 -3.11 1.47 10.61
CA ILE A 78 -2.39 0.37 9.93
C ILE A 78 -0.88 0.55 10.09
N ARG A 79 -0.37 1.77 9.92
CA ARG A 79 1.06 2.09 10.11
C ARG A 79 1.51 1.84 11.53
N GLU A 80 0.74 2.27 12.53
CA GLU A 80 1.03 2.03 13.94
C GLU A 80 1.11 0.52 14.22
N LYS A 81 0.11 -0.26 13.78
CA LYS A 81 0.07 -1.71 13.98
C LYS A 81 1.22 -2.44 13.27
N TYR A 82 1.60 -1.99 12.08
CA TYR A 82 2.75 -2.56 11.37
C TYR A 82 4.06 -2.27 12.10
N MET A 83 4.26 -1.04 12.60
CA MET A 83 5.42 -0.69 13.41
C MET A 83 5.48 -1.48 14.73
N GLU A 84 4.35 -1.69 15.39
CA GLU A 84 4.27 -2.57 16.57
C GLU A 84 4.66 -4.01 16.24
N TRP A 85 4.21 -4.53 15.09
CA TRP A 85 4.56 -5.87 14.63
C TRP A 85 6.06 -6.01 14.33
N LEU A 86 6.66 -5.04 13.64
CA LEU A 86 8.11 -5.01 13.37
C LEU A 86 8.96 -4.92 14.65
N ASN A 87 8.45 -4.21 15.67
CA ASN A 87 9.14 -4.05 16.96
C ASN A 87 8.75 -5.13 18.00
N GLY A 88 7.82 -6.04 17.65
CA GLY A 88 7.33 -7.14 18.48
C GLY A 88 8.26 -8.35 18.43
N PRO A 89 8.20 -9.22 19.46
CA PRO A 89 9.38 -9.56 20.24
C PRO A 89 10.53 -10.07 19.36
N ALA A 90 11.70 -9.47 19.55
CA ALA A 90 12.97 -10.00 19.04
C ALA A 90 13.01 -11.51 19.26
N ALA A 91 12.95 -12.27 18.16
CA ALA A 91 13.20 -13.70 18.15
C ALA A 91 14.70 -13.97 18.23
#